data_AF-A0A516NM86-F1
#
_entry.id   AF-A0A516NM86-F1
#
_cell.length_a   1.000
_cell.length_b   1.000
_cell.length_c   1.000
_cell.angle_alpha   90.00
_cell.angle_beta   90.00
_cell.angle_gamma   90.00
#
_symmetry.space_group_name_H-M   'P 1'
#
loop_
_entity.id
_entity.type
_entity.pdbx_description
1 polymer ?
#
loop_
_entity_poly.entity_id
_entity_poly.type
_entity_poly.pdbx_seq_one_letter_code
_entity_poly.pdbx_strand_id
1 'polypeptide(L)'
;MSPLWRGATLIFLRSGLIFGIVMALYLGLTSGSVWAGVIAGLTGGLLFGAVITGLSIMRARRDGTGHELGAAVRQQVSIEAERPAEEAFAVAERVLAEVPATITQRDPATGVLTARTKVSWMSWGENLRVVVAERPEGSTVDISSRPRLPITTIDYGRNLQNVRSIVRALSIPA
;
A
#
# COMPACT_ATOMS: atom_id res chain seq x y z
N MET A 1 -16.23 -8.67 -15.25
CA MET A 1 -14.85 -8.14 -15.34
C MET A 1 -14.04 -8.69 -14.17
N SER A 2 -12.90 -9.35 -14.42
CA SER A 2 -12.10 -9.97 -13.36
C SER A 2 -11.49 -8.92 -12.40
N PRO A 3 -11.12 -9.30 -11.16
CA PRO A 3 -10.49 -8.37 -10.21
C PRO A 3 -9.25 -7.66 -10.78
N LEU A 4 -8.43 -8.40 -11.53
CA LEU A 4 -7.25 -7.86 -12.24
C LEU A 4 -7.62 -6.69 -13.15
N TRP A 5 -8.63 -6.87 -14.02
CA TRP A 5 -9.03 -5.85 -14.97
C TRP A 5 -9.73 -4.66 -14.30
N ARG A 6 -10.47 -4.90 -13.21
CA ARG A 6 -11.03 -3.80 -12.38
C ARG A 6 -9.94 -2.93 -11.78
N GLY A 7 -8.93 -3.55 -11.16
CA GLY A 7 -7.78 -2.85 -10.60
C GLY A 7 -6.98 -2.10 -11.67
N ALA A 8 -6.70 -2.76 -12.79
CA ALA A 8 -6.00 -2.17 -13.93
C ALA A 8 -6.71 -0.92 -14.46
N THR A 9 -8.03 -0.97 -14.65
CA THR A 9 -8.81 0.18 -15.10
C THR A 9 -8.75 1.34 -14.10
N LEU A 10 -8.85 1.07 -12.79
CA LEU A 10 -8.74 2.11 -11.77
C LEU A 10 -7.35 2.76 -11.75
N ILE A 11 -6.30 1.96 -11.91
CA ILE A 11 -4.92 2.46 -11.99
C ILE A 11 -4.75 3.35 -13.21
N PHE A 12 -5.19 2.87 -14.39
CA PHE A 12 -5.12 3.62 -15.64
C PHE A 12 -5.79 4.99 -15.52
N LEU A 13 -7.05 5.00 -15.06
CA LEU A 13 -7.83 6.23 -14.98
C LEU A 13 -7.23 7.22 -13.99
N ARG A 14 -6.87 6.79 -12.78
CA ARG A 14 -6.36 7.70 -11.74
C ARG A 14 -4.96 8.20 -12.05
N SER A 15 -4.04 7.31 -12.45
CA SER A 15 -2.66 7.71 -12.77
C SER A 15 -2.60 8.58 -14.02
N GLY A 16 -3.36 8.21 -15.07
CA GLY A 16 -3.45 8.99 -16.30
C GLY A 16 -4.09 10.36 -16.09
N LEU A 17 -5.18 10.46 -15.31
CA LEU A 17 -5.82 11.73 -15.01
C LEU A 17 -4.90 12.68 -14.22
N ILE A 18 -4.29 12.18 -13.14
CA ILE A 18 -3.39 13.01 -12.30
C ILE A 18 -2.22 13.52 -13.15
N PHE A 19 -1.54 12.62 -13.87
CA PHE A 19 -0.40 12.99 -14.69
C PHE A 19 -0.81 13.93 -15.83
N GLY A 20 -1.95 13.66 -16.48
CA GLY A 20 -2.48 14.50 -17.54
C GLY A 20 -2.80 15.93 -17.08
N ILE A 21 -3.39 16.09 -15.89
CA ILE A 21 -3.64 17.42 -15.30
C ILE A 21 -2.31 18.15 -15.03
N VAL A 22 -1.33 17.46 -14.43
CA VAL A 22 -0.02 18.05 -14.16
C VAL A 22 0.67 18.49 -15.46
N MET A 23 0.67 17.64 -16.49
CA MET A 23 1.25 17.96 -17.79
C MET A 23 0.52 19.10 -18.51
N ALA A 24 -0.81 19.12 -18.44
CA ALA A 24 -1.60 20.19 -19.05
C ALA A 24 -1.29 21.55 -18.41
N LEU A 25 -1.22 21.60 -17.09
CA LEU A 25 -0.89 22.82 -16.36
C LEU A 25 0.55 23.24 -16.63
N TYR A 26 1.52 22.33 -16.53
CA TYR A 26 2.92 22.64 -16.74
C TYR A 26 3.15 23.21 -18.14
N LEU A 27 2.80 22.45 -19.19
CA LEU A 27 3.06 22.90 -20.56
C LEU A 27 2.15 24.03 -21.01
N GLY A 28 0.91 24.10 -20.52
CA GLY A 28 0.02 25.22 -20.81
C GLY A 28 0.56 26.54 -20.27
N LEU A 29 1.09 26.53 -19.04
CA LEU A 29 1.69 27.70 -18.41
C LEU A 29 3.04 28.07 -19.02
N THR A 30 3.94 27.10 -19.25
CA THR A 30 5.27 27.42 -19.78
C THR A 30 5.26 27.83 -21.25
N SER A 31 4.31 27.34 -22.04
CA SER A 31 4.18 27.72 -23.46
C SER A 31 3.29 28.94 -23.69
N GLY A 32 2.51 29.36 -22.68
CA GLY A 32 1.45 30.37 -22.83
C GLY A 32 0.27 29.91 -23.70
N SER A 33 0.21 28.62 -24.09
CA SER A 33 -0.80 28.07 -24.98
C SER A 33 -1.67 27.04 -24.27
N VAL A 34 -2.95 27.39 -24.09
CA VAL A 34 -3.96 26.48 -23.52
C VAL A 34 -4.05 25.19 -24.34
N TRP A 35 -3.99 25.27 -25.67
CA TRP A 35 -4.05 24.10 -26.55
C TRP A 35 -2.84 23.19 -26.41
N ALA A 36 -1.64 23.73 -26.25
CA ALA A 36 -0.44 22.94 -25.99
C ALA A 36 -0.59 22.17 -24.66
N GLY A 37 -1.13 22.83 -23.63
CA GLY A 37 -1.47 22.18 -22.35
C GLY A 37 -2.48 21.05 -22.53
N VAL A 38 -3.62 21.30 -23.17
CA VAL A 38 -4.66 20.28 -23.38
C VAL A 38 -4.13 19.05 -24.13
N ILE A 39 -3.42 19.27 -25.25
CA ILE A 39 -2.84 18.19 -26.06
C ILE A 39 -1.84 17.38 -25.23
N ALA A 40 -0.93 18.06 -24.52
CA ALA A 40 0.05 17.39 -23.68
C ALA A 40 -0.58 16.63 -22.51
N GLY A 41 -1.63 17.16 -21.91
CA GLY A 41 -2.34 16.51 -20.81
C GLY A 41 -3.04 15.23 -21.25
N LEU A 42 -3.75 15.26 -22.39
CA LEU A 42 -4.42 14.09 -22.93
C LEU A 42 -3.41 13.02 -23.36
N THR A 43 -2.42 13.40 -24.17
CA THR A 43 -1.41 12.46 -24.67
C THR A 43 -0.53 11.91 -23.55
N GLY A 44 -0.02 12.79 -22.68
CA GLY A 44 0.79 12.42 -21.52
C GLY A 44 0.03 11.54 -20.54
N GLY A 45 -1.23 11.90 -20.21
CA GLY A 45 -2.09 11.12 -19.33
C GLY A 45 -2.37 9.71 -19.87
N LEU A 46 -2.72 9.58 -21.15
CA LEU A 46 -2.96 8.28 -21.79
C LEU A 46 -1.70 7.40 -21.79
N LEU A 47 -0.56 7.95 -22.20
CA LEU A 47 0.71 7.22 -22.26
C LEU A 47 1.16 6.79 -20.86
N PHE A 48 1.14 7.72 -19.90
CA PHE A 48 1.55 7.43 -18.52
C PHE A 48 0.62 6.39 -17.87
N GLY A 49 -0.69 6.57 -18.01
CA GLY A 49 -1.68 5.61 -17.50
C GLY A 49 -1.49 4.21 -18.08
N ALA A 50 -1.19 4.11 -19.38
CA ALA A 50 -0.92 2.83 -20.04
C ALA A 50 0.37 2.17 -19.53
N VAL A 51 1.46 2.94 -19.41
CA VAL A 51 2.76 2.45 -18.90
C VAL A 51 2.62 1.94 -17.46
N ILE A 52 2.04 2.74 -16.57
CA ILE A 52 1.88 2.36 -15.16
C ILE A 52 0.98 1.13 -15.03
N THR A 53 -0.14 1.10 -15.75
CA THR A 53 -1.04 -0.07 -15.75
C THR A 53 -0.34 -1.32 -16.28
N GLY A 54 0.43 -1.20 -17.37
CA GLY A 54 1.20 -2.30 -17.95
C GLY A 54 2.20 -2.88 -16.94
N LEU A 55 3.01 -2.03 -16.32
CA LEU A 55 3.97 -2.43 -15.27
C LEU A 55 3.26 -3.10 -14.08
N SER A 56 2.10 -2.58 -13.69
CA SER A 56 1.29 -3.12 -12.58
C SER A 56 0.76 -4.52 -12.88
N ILE A 57 0.22 -4.73 -14.10
CA ILE A 57 -0.28 -6.04 -14.55
C ILE A 57 0.89 -7.02 -14.65
N MET A 58 2.01 -6.63 -15.25
CA MET A 58 3.20 -7.49 -15.37
C MET A 58 3.67 -7.98 -14.00
N ARG A 59 3.77 -7.06 -13.04
CA ARG A 59 4.17 -7.39 -11.66
C ARG A 59 3.15 -8.31 -11.00
N ALA A 60 1.87 -7.98 -11.06
CA ALA A 60 0.86 -8.78 -10.39
C ALA A 60 0.70 -10.19 -10.99
N ARG A 61 1.00 -10.36 -12.29
CA ARG A 61 1.11 -11.68 -12.91
C ARG A 61 2.34 -12.44 -12.43
N ARG A 62 3.50 -11.77 -12.32
CA ARG A 62 4.74 -12.36 -11.81
C ARG A 62 4.60 -12.81 -10.35
N ASP A 63 3.96 -12.00 -9.53
CA ASP A 63 3.85 -12.21 -8.08
C ASP A 63 2.59 -13.03 -7.71
N GLY A 64 1.70 -13.33 -8.66
CA GLY A 64 0.43 -14.01 -8.41
C GLY A 64 -0.58 -13.17 -7.62
N THR A 65 -0.43 -11.85 -7.59
CA THR A 65 -1.22 -10.89 -6.80
C THR A 65 -2.28 -10.15 -7.63
N GLY A 66 -2.64 -10.69 -8.80
CA GLY A 66 -3.61 -10.09 -9.72
C GLY A 66 -4.98 -9.78 -9.11
N HIS A 67 -5.41 -10.55 -8.10
CA HIS A 67 -6.66 -10.32 -7.35
C HIS A 67 -6.58 -9.17 -6.34
N GLU A 68 -5.38 -8.69 -6.04
CA GLU A 68 -5.12 -7.59 -5.09
C GLU A 68 -5.04 -6.23 -5.78
N LEU A 69 -4.94 -6.23 -7.11
CA LEU A 69 -4.98 -5.01 -7.91
C LEU A 69 -6.33 -4.31 -7.72
N GLY A 70 -6.29 -3.08 -7.20
CA GLY A 70 -7.48 -2.30 -6.87
C GLY A 70 -8.03 -2.52 -5.47
N ALA A 71 -7.32 -3.25 -4.60
CA ALA A 71 -7.61 -3.29 -3.17
C ALA A 71 -7.62 -1.88 -2.57
N ALA A 72 -8.37 -1.71 -1.47
CA ALA A 72 -8.40 -0.44 -0.76
C ALA A 72 -6.99 -0.08 -0.26
N VAL A 73 -6.61 1.19 -0.43
CA VAL A 73 -5.28 1.67 0.01
C VAL A 73 -5.13 1.67 1.53
N ARG A 74 -6.23 1.57 2.30
CA ARG A 74 -6.19 1.44 3.75
C ARG A 74 -6.64 0.03 4.11
N GLN A 75 -5.78 -0.69 4.81
CA GLN A 75 -6.03 -2.06 5.24
C GLN A 75 -5.92 -2.13 6.76
N GLN A 76 -6.92 -2.74 7.38
CA GLN A 76 -6.96 -2.95 8.82
C GLN A 76 -7.65 -4.28 9.09
N VAL A 77 -7.06 -5.06 9.98
CA VAL A 77 -7.61 -6.33 10.43
C VAL A 77 -7.31 -6.49 11.92
N SER A 78 -8.23 -7.12 12.64
CA SER A 78 -8.03 -7.57 14.00
C SER A 78 -8.05 -9.09 13.97
N ILE A 79 -7.06 -9.73 14.59
CA ILE A 79 -6.99 -11.18 14.73
C ILE A 79 -6.88 -11.58 16.18
N GLU A 80 -7.37 -12.78 16.48
CA GLU A 80 -7.13 -13.45 17.75
C GLU A 80 -5.93 -14.37 17.55
N ALA A 81 -4.94 -14.24 18.42
CA ALA A 81 -3.76 -15.09 18.40
C ALA A 81 -3.79 -15.97 19.66
N GLU A 82 -3.70 -17.28 19.47
CA GLU A 82 -3.58 -18.30 20.53
C GLU A 82 -2.17 -18.29 21.15
N ARG A 83 -1.64 -17.11 21.42
CA ARG A 83 -0.33 -16.91 22.04
C ARG A 83 -0.35 -15.71 23.01
N PRO A 84 0.49 -15.73 24.05
CA PRO A 84 0.62 -14.60 24.97
C PRO A 84 0.96 -13.30 24.25
N ALA A 85 0.53 -12.17 24.80
CA ALA A 85 0.74 -10.85 24.21
C ALA A 85 2.24 -10.53 23.99
N GLU A 86 3.12 -10.94 24.89
CA GLU A 86 4.56 -10.74 24.75
C GLU A 86 5.14 -11.48 23.53
N GLU A 87 4.71 -12.73 23.31
CA GLU A 87 5.15 -13.52 22.16
C GLU A 87 4.58 -12.97 20.85
N ALA A 88 3.30 -12.58 20.83
CA ALA A 88 2.69 -11.91 19.68
C ALA A 88 3.42 -10.61 19.32
N PHE A 89 3.81 -9.82 20.34
CA PHE A 89 4.58 -8.59 20.14
C PHE A 89 5.96 -8.88 19.53
N ALA A 90 6.68 -9.86 20.07
CA ALA A 90 8.00 -10.25 19.55
C ALA A 90 7.94 -10.77 18.10
N VAL A 91 6.90 -11.54 17.76
CA VAL A 91 6.66 -12.03 16.39
C VAL A 91 6.34 -10.87 15.45
N ALA A 92 5.46 -9.95 15.86
CA ALA A 92 5.16 -8.76 15.07
C ALA A 92 6.41 -7.91 14.83
N GLU A 93 7.25 -7.74 15.86
CA GLU A 93 8.53 -7.03 15.76
C GLU A 93 9.47 -7.68 14.73
N ARG A 94 9.65 -9.00 14.81
CA ARG A 94 10.48 -9.75 13.86
C ARG A 94 9.99 -9.57 12.42
N VAL A 95 8.69 -9.70 12.20
CA VAL A 95 8.10 -9.54 10.85
C VAL A 95 8.30 -8.13 10.31
N LEU A 96 8.11 -7.11 11.14
CA LEU A 96 8.35 -5.73 10.72
C LEU A 96 9.83 -5.45 10.42
N ALA A 97 10.76 -6.15 11.08
CA ALA A 97 12.19 -6.07 10.82
C ALA A 97 12.61 -6.74 9.48
N GLU A 98 11.86 -7.75 9.03
CA GLU A 98 12.11 -8.43 7.74
C GLU A 98 11.57 -7.65 6.53
N VAL A 99 10.56 -6.80 6.74
CA VAL A 99 10.07 -5.88 5.72
C VAL A 99 11.09 -4.75 5.55
N PRO A 100 11.30 -4.18 4.34
CA PRO A 100 12.11 -2.98 4.13
C PRO A 100 11.47 -1.72 4.77
N ALA A 101 11.42 -1.71 6.09
CA ALA A 101 10.78 -0.72 6.94
C ALA A 101 11.70 -0.33 8.10
N THR A 102 11.45 0.85 8.64
CA THR A 102 12.12 1.36 9.85
C THR A 102 11.09 1.40 10.96
N ILE A 103 11.36 0.71 12.07
CA ILE A 103 10.55 0.82 13.29
C ILE A 103 10.71 2.23 13.85
N THR A 104 9.59 2.93 14.02
CA THR A 104 9.52 4.32 14.49
C THR A 104 8.97 4.45 15.91
N GLN A 105 8.24 3.44 16.38
CA GLN A 105 7.77 3.34 17.75
C GLN A 105 7.78 1.88 18.16
N ARG A 106 8.33 1.60 19.34
CA ARG A 106 8.36 0.30 19.99
C ARG A 106 8.02 0.51 21.45
N ASP A 107 6.83 0.11 21.85
CA ASP A 107 6.35 0.22 23.22
C ASP A 107 5.75 -1.12 23.66
N PRO A 108 6.56 -2.01 24.27
CA PRO A 108 6.09 -3.30 24.77
C PRO A 108 5.08 -3.15 25.91
N ALA A 109 5.15 -2.07 26.70
CA ALA A 109 4.26 -1.87 27.86
C ALA A 109 2.82 -1.58 27.42
N THR A 110 2.65 -0.85 26.31
CA THR A 110 1.32 -0.58 25.73
C THR A 110 0.98 -1.50 24.55
N GLY A 111 1.88 -2.42 24.19
CA GLY A 111 1.72 -3.34 23.06
C GLY A 111 1.75 -2.66 21.68
N VAL A 112 2.27 -1.43 21.58
CA VAL A 112 2.24 -0.64 20.34
C VAL A 112 3.55 -0.74 19.58
N LEU A 113 3.46 -1.11 18.31
CA LEU A 113 4.57 -1.13 17.36
C LEU A 113 4.19 -0.37 16.08
N THR A 114 5.00 0.60 15.67
CA THR A 114 4.78 1.36 14.43
C THR A 114 6.04 1.35 13.57
N ALA A 115 5.92 1.03 12.29
CA ALA A 115 7.01 1.07 11.32
C ALA A 115 6.63 1.86 10.07
N ARG A 116 7.64 2.39 9.38
CA ARG A 116 7.50 3.09 8.10
C ARG A 116 8.28 2.39 7.02
N THR A 117 7.63 2.01 5.93
CA THR A 117 8.34 1.43 4.78
C THR A 117 9.08 2.52 4.00
N LYS A 118 10.10 2.09 3.24
CA LYS A 118 10.85 2.97 2.35
C LYS A 118 9.94 3.53 1.24
N VAL A 119 10.20 4.77 0.86
CA VAL A 119 9.61 5.38 -0.33
C VAL A 119 10.19 4.68 -1.57
N SER A 120 9.32 4.30 -2.49
CA SER A 120 9.68 3.81 -3.81
C SER A 120 8.97 4.64 -4.87
N TRP A 121 9.41 4.54 -6.12
CA TRP A 121 8.73 5.19 -7.24
C TRP A 121 7.29 4.67 -7.46
N MET A 122 6.96 3.48 -6.93
CA MET A 122 5.61 2.94 -6.99
C MET A 122 4.77 3.33 -5.78
N SER A 123 5.34 3.29 -4.58
CA SER A 123 4.62 3.63 -3.36
C SER A 123 5.38 4.67 -2.55
N TRP A 124 4.66 5.71 -2.11
CA TRP A 124 5.21 6.80 -1.30
C TRP A 124 5.51 6.39 0.16
N GLY A 125 5.80 5.11 0.36
CA GLY A 125 5.89 4.43 1.64
C GLY A 125 4.54 4.27 2.35
N GLU A 126 4.55 3.43 3.36
CA GLU A 126 3.41 3.01 4.16
C GLU A 126 3.70 3.21 5.65
N ASN A 127 2.67 3.50 6.43
CA ASN A 127 2.67 3.44 7.88
C ASN A 127 2.06 2.09 8.27
N LEU A 128 2.89 1.24 8.86
CA LEU A 128 2.50 -0.03 9.48
C LEU A 128 2.30 0.21 10.96
N ARG A 129 1.19 -0.25 11.51
CA ARG A 129 0.94 -0.21 12.95
C ARG A 129 0.34 -1.52 13.40
N VAL A 130 0.93 -2.07 14.45
CA VAL A 130 0.47 -3.25 15.17
C VAL A 130 0.19 -2.85 16.61
N VAL A 131 -0.96 -3.27 17.14
CA VAL A 131 -1.29 -3.16 18.57
C VAL A 131 -1.62 -4.53 19.07
N VAL A 132 -0.92 -4.95 20.11
CA VAL A 132 -1.15 -6.22 20.80
C VAL A 132 -1.80 -5.93 22.13
N ALA A 133 -2.89 -6.62 22.44
CA ALA A 133 -3.58 -6.54 23.72
C ALA A 133 -3.77 -7.94 24.29
N GLU A 134 -3.57 -8.08 25.60
CA GLU A 134 -3.75 -9.36 26.31
C GLU A 134 -5.21 -9.80 26.33
N ARG A 135 -5.42 -11.12 26.33
CA ARG A 135 -6.72 -11.78 26.53
C ARG A 135 -6.56 -13.04 27.40
N PRO A 136 -7.64 -13.52 28.02
CA PRO A 136 -7.61 -14.73 28.85
C PRO A 136 -7.01 -15.97 28.15
N GLU A 137 -7.25 -16.13 26.85
CA GLU A 137 -6.83 -17.30 26.06
C GLU A 137 -5.72 -16.95 25.03
N GLY A 138 -5.05 -15.80 25.17
CA GLY A 138 -3.99 -15.37 24.26
C GLY A 138 -3.92 -13.85 24.09
N SER A 139 -4.05 -13.35 22.87
CA SER A 139 -3.98 -11.92 22.58
C SER A 139 -4.85 -11.49 21.39
N THR A 140 -5.27 -10.22 21.40
CA THR A 140 -5.74 -9.51 20.20
C THR A 140 -4.56 -8.88 19.50
N VAL A 141 -4.52 -8.97 18.18
CA VAL A 141 -3.57 -8.19 17.38
C VAL A 141 -4.30 -7.36 16.32
N ASP A 142 -4.29 -6.05 16.51
CA ASP A 142 -4.79 -5.09 15.52
C ASP A 142 -3.66 -4.67 14.59
N ILE A 143 -3.83 -4.94 13.30
CA ILE A 143 -2.83 -4.69 12.27
C ILE A 143 -3.40 -3.69 11.30
N SER A 144 -2.65 -2.64 10.99
CA SER A 144 -3.02 -1.67 9.96
C SER A 144 -1.84 -1.31 9.06
N SER A 145 -2.13 -1.17 7.77
CA SER A 145 -1.22 -0.65 6.76
C SER A 145 -1.95 0.42 5.97
N ARG A 146 -1.38 1.64 5.95
CA ARG A 146 -1.95 2.78 5.23
C ARG A 146 -0.86 3.59 4.54
N PRO A 147 -1.17 4.32 3.45
CA PRO A 147 -0.17 5.11 2.76
C PRO A 147 0.33 6.24 3.66
N ARG A 148 1.60 6.61 3.51
CA ARG A 148 2.17 7.76 4.24
C ARG A 148 1.62 9.08 3.74
N LEU A 149 1.48 9.21 2.41
CA LEU A 149 0.82 10.35 1.80
C LEU A 149 -0.70 10.13 1.81
N PRO A 150 -1.49 10.98 2.51
CA PRO A 150 -2.94 10.82 2.58
C PRO A 150 -3.63 10.89 1.22
N ILE A 151 -3.01 11.56 0.26
CA ILE A 151 -3.48 11.73 -1.12
C ILE A 151 -3.23 10.50 -2.01
N THR A 152 -2.56 9.46 -1.51
CA THR A 152 -2.32 8.24 -2.28
C THR A 152 -3.64 7.50 -2.54
N THR A 153 -4.03 7.43 -3.81
CA THR A 153 -5.25 6.75 -4.26
C THR A 153 -4.99 5.38 -4.90
N ILE A 154 -3.72 5.03 -5.15
CA ILE A 154 -3.29 3.74 -5.68
C ILE A 154 -2.06 3.29 -4.89
N ASP A 155 -2.08 2.05 -4.37
CA ASP A 155 -0.95 1.42 -3.69
C ASP A 155 -0.55 0.06 -4.28
N TYR A 156 -1.16 -0.33 -5.40
CA TYR A 156 -0.92 -1.60 -6.10
C TYR A 156 -1.12 -2.86 -5.23
N GLY A 157 -1.97 -2.78 -4.20
CA GLY A 157 -2.23 -3.88 -3.27
C GLY A 157 -1.17 -4.01 -2.16
N ARG A 158 -0.21 -3.09 -2.08
CA ARG A 158 0.89 -3.14 -1.12
C ARG A 158 0.42 -3.18 0.33
N ASN A 159 -0.57 -2.38 0.70
CA ASN A 159 -1.08 -2.38 2.07
C ASN A 159 -1.75 -3.72 2.43
N LEU A 160 -2.41 -4.37 1.46
CA LEU A 160 -3.05 -5.67 1.68
C LEU A 160 -2.00 -6.77 1.86
N GLN A 161 -0.93 -6.74 1.05
CA GLN A 161 0.20 -7.67 1.19
C GLN A 161 0.87 -7.54 2.55
N ASN A 162 1.15 -6.31 2.99
CA ASN A 162 1.76 -6.07 4.29
C ASN A 162 0.91 -6.65 5.44
N VAL A 163 -0.40 -6.36 5.44
CA VAL A 163 -1.32 -6.90 6.46
C VAL A 163 -1.35 -8.43 6.41
N ARG A 164 -1.46 -9.04 5.23
CA ARG A 164 -1.48 -10.50 5.07
C ARG A 164 -0.20 -11.16 5.55
N SER A 165 0.96 -10.56 5.30
CA SER A 165 2.24 -11.08 5.79
C SER A 165 2.31 -11.08 7.31
N ILE A 166 1.86 -10.00 7.96
CA ILE A 166 1.84 -9.90 9.42
C ILE A 166 0.84 -10.91 10.02
N VAL A 167 -0.38 -10.99 9.47
CA VAL A 167 -1.39 -11.98 9.89
C VAL A 167 -0.84 -13.39 9.77
N ARG A 168 -0.26 -13.75 8.61
CA ARG A 168 0.28 -15.10 8.38
C ARG A 168 1.32 -15.48 9.42
N ALA A 169 2.24 -14.58 9.75
CA ALA A 169 3.28 -14.84 10.73
C ALA A 169 2.74 -15.01 12.16
N LEU A 170 1.63 -14.35 12.49
CA LEU A 170 0.95 -14.46 13.78
C LEU A 170 0.02 -15.67 13.89
N SER A 171 -0.46 -16.21 12.76
CA SER A 171 -1.36 -17.38 12.73
C SER A 171 -0.65 -18.73 12.64
N ILE A 172 0.65 -18.78 12.32
CA ILE A 172 1.42 -20.03 12.27
C ILE A 172 1.98 -20.33 13.68
N PRO A 173 1.70 -21.50 14.28
CA PRO A 173 2.35 -21.93 15.52
C PRO A 173 3.86 -22.02 15.32
N ALA A 174 4.64 -21.58 16.30
CA ALA A 174 6.11 -21.64 16.26
C ALA A 174 6.63 -23.08 16.19
#